data_AF-A0A5K1CN90-F1
#
_entry.id   AF-A0A5K1CN90-F1
#
_cell.length_a   1.000
_cell.length_b   1.000
_cell.length_c   1.000
_cell.angle_alpha   90.00
_cell.angle_beta   90.00
_cell.angle_gamma   90.00
#
_symmetry.space_group_name_H-M   'P 1'
#
loop_
_entity.id
_entity.type
_entity.pdbx_description
1 polymer ?
#
loop_
_entity_poly.entity_id
_entity_poly.type
_entity_poly.pdbx_seq_one_letter_code
_entity_poly.pdbx_strand_id
1 'polypeptide(L)'
;MMTVDLSAFSEEKFDPKRWINAACGSRDPQDSVDKHLADLEMKLQLLSEEIASSLDEQSESALLRIPRSTRDVVRLRDDACSLRSAVSVILQRLKK
;
A
#
# COMPACT_ATOMS: atom_id res chain seq x y z
N MET A 1 -17.68 10.53 -14.54
CA MET A 1 -17.59 9.58 -13.41
C MET A 1 -16.78 10.28 -12.33
N MET A 2 -17.37 10.62 -11.18
CA MET A 2 -16.63 11.23 -10.08
C MET A 2 -15.69 10.19 -9.47
N THR A 3 -14.39 10.43 -9.57
CA THR A 3 -13.40 9.76 -8.75
C THR A 3 -13.48 10.39 -7.36
N VAL A 4 -13.91 9.62 -6.35
CA VAL A 4 -13.82 10.06 -4.95
C VAL A 4 -12.35 10.26 -4.63
N ASP A 5 -11.94 11.49 -4.34
CA ASP A 5 -10.58 11.77 -3.90
C ASP A 5 -10.41 11.30 -2.46
N LEU A 6 -9.82 10.11 -2.30
CA LEU A 6 -9.57 9.51 -1.01
C LEU A 6 -8.48 10.24 -0.21
N SER A 7 -7.67 11.06 -0.87
CA SER A 7 -6.59 11.84 -0.26
C SER A 7 -7.14 12.84 0.76
N ALA A 8 -8.35 13.37 0.52
CA ALA A 8 -9.03 14.30 1.43
C ALA A 8 -9.25 13.70 2.83
N PHE A 9 -9.51 12.40 2.95
CA PHE A 9 -9.70 11.73 4.25
C PHE A 9 -8.40 11.57 5.04
N SER A 10 -7.25 11.75 4.41
CA SER A 10 -5.94 11.68 5.06
C SER A 10 -5.46 13.04 5.59
N GLU A 11 -6.20 14.12 5.34
CA GLU A 11 -5.85 15.46 5.81
C GLU A 11 -6.13 15.62 7.30
N GLU A 12 -5.15 16.15 8.06
CA GLU A 12 -5.28 16.40 9.51
C GLU A 12 -6.45 17.35 9.85
N LYS A 13 -6.84 18.22 8.91
CA LYS A 13 -7.93 19.20 9.06
C LYS A 13 -9.12 18.88 8.15
N PHE A 14 -9.41 17.60 7.93
CA PHE A 14 -10.56 17.18 7.15
C PHE A 14 -11.86 17.81 7.69
N ASP A 15 -12.59 18.52 6.83
CA ASP A 15 -13.90 19.12 7.14
C ASP A 15 -15.01 18.32 6.43
N PRO A 16 -15.73 17.45 7.16
CA PRO A 16 -16.77 16.62 6.58
C PRO A 16 -17.91 17.42 5.94
N LYS A 17 -18.28 18.57 6.54
CA LYS A 17 -19.40 19.38 6.03
C LYS A 17 -19.02 20.04 4.72
N ARG A 18 -17.82 20.60 4.65
CA ARG A 18 -17.30 21.20 3.43
C ARG A 18 -17.18 20.16 2.31
N TRP A 19 -16.69 18.97 2.64
CA TRP A 19 -16.55 17.87 1.70
C TRP A 19 -17.90 17.39 1.15
N ILE A 20 -18.88 17.13 2.02
CA ILE A 20 -20.24 16.72 1.63
C ILE A 20 -20.90 17.80 0.75
N ASN A 21 -20.80 19.07 1.16
CA ASN A 21 -21.38 20.17 0.38
C ASN A 21 -20.74 20.30 -1.01
N ALA A 22 -19.42 20.08 -1.14
CA ALA A 22 -18.75 20.04 -2.43
C ALA A 22 -19.22 18.87 -3.29
N ALA A 23 -19.41 17.68 -2.70
CA ALA A 23 -19.92 16.49 -3.37
C ALA A 23 -21.39 16.64 -3.81
N CYS A 24 -22.20 17.42 -3.08
CA CYS A 24 -23.55 17.79 -3.47
C CYS A 24 -23.57 18.84 -4.59
N GLY A 25 -22.59 19.74 -4.63
CA GLY A 25 -22.47 20.80 -5.64
C GLY A 25 -22.07 20.31 -7.03
N SER A 26 -21.49 19.11 -7.12
CA SER A 26 -21.12 18.44 -8.37
C SER A 26 -22.21 17.52 -8.94
N ARG A 27 -23.39 17.47 -8.29
CA ARG A 27 -24.56 16.70 -8.73
C ARG A 27 -25.23 17.34 -9.96
N ASP A 28 -25.87 16.53 -10.80
CA ASP A 28 -26.80 17.04 -11.82
C ASP A 28 -27.98 17.76 -11.12
N PRO A 29 -28.34 18.99 -11.55
CA PRO A 29 -29.47 19.73 -10.99
C PRO A 29 -30.81 18.97 -11.03
N GLN A 30 -30.97 18.00 -11.93
CA GLN A 30 -32.19 17.17 -12.04
C GLN A 30 -32.23 16.00 -11.05
N ASP A 31 -31.10 15.60 -10.47
CA ASP A 31 -31.05 14.48 -9.53
C ASP A 31 -31.46 14.91 -8.12
N SER A 32 -32.13 14.00 -7.40
CA SER A 32 -32.43 14.19 -5.97
C SER A 32 -31.15 14.18 -5.15
N VAL A 33 -31.03 15.12 -4.22
CA VAL A 33 -29.91 15.19 -3.25
C VAL A 33 -29.82 13.87 -2.47
N ASP A 34 -30.96 13.37 -1.99
CA ASP A 34 -31.03 12.18 -1.13
C ASP A 34 -30.55 10.93 -1.87
N LYS A 35 -30.94 10.80 -3.15
CA LYS A 35 -30.50 9.68 -3.99
C LYS A 35 -28.99 9.72 -4.23
N HIS A 36 -28.45 10.90 -4.55
CA HIS A 36 -27.02 11.09 -4.77
C HIS A 36 -26.20 10.83 -3.51
N LEU A 37 -26.70 11.25 -2.34
CA LEU A 37 -26.04 10.99 -1.06
C LEU A 37 -26.08 9.50 -0.69
N ALA A 38 -27.18 8.79 -0.92
CA ALA A 38 -27.26 7.35 -0.72
C ALA A 38 -26.30 6.58 -1.66
N ASP A 39 -26.21 6.99 -2.93
CA ASP A 39 -25.25 6.41 -3.89
C ASP A 39 -23.81 6.70 -3.48
N LEU A 40 -23.52 7.88 -2.92
CA LEU A 40 -22.21 8.26 -2.41
C LEU A 40 -21.83 7.44 -1.17
N GLU A 41 -22.75 7.28 -0.23
CA GLU A 41 -22.58 6.45 0.97
C GLU A 41 -22.24 5.01 0.58
N MET A 42 -23.03 4.40 -0.30
CA MET A 42 -22.79 3.04 -0.78
C MET A 42 -21.40 2.90 -1.42
N LYS A 43 -20.98 3.88 -2.23
CA LYS A 43 -19.65 3.87 -2.85
C LYS A 43 -18.54 3.96 -1.80
N LEU A 44 -18.67 4.86 -0.82
CA LEU A 44 -17.70 5.00 0.25
C LEU A 44 -17.58 3.71 1.08
N GLN A 45 -18.71 3.06 1.35
CA GLN A 45 -18.72 1.79 2.06
C GLN A 45 -17.98 0.70 1.27
N LEU A 46 -18.30 0.52 -0.01
CA LEU A 46 -17.63 -0.46 -0.87
C LEU A 46 -16.11 -0.19 -0.97
N LEU A 47 -15.71 1.07 -1.11
CA LEU A 47 -14.30 1.46 -1.13
C LEU A 47 -13.61 1.16 0.20
N SER A 48 -14.28 1.40 1.34
CA SER A 48 -13.74 1.08 2.66
C SER A 48 -13.54 -0.43 2.82
N GLU A 49 -14.48 -1.25 2.37
CA GLU A 49 -14.39 -2.71 2.41
C GLU A 49 -13.26 -3.23 1.50
N GLU A 50 -13.12 -2.66 0.29
CA GLU A 50 -12.04 -2.99 -0.64
C GLU A 50 -10.65 -2.63 -0.08
N ILE A 51 -10.51 -1.44 0.52
CA ILE A 51 -9.25 -1.01 1.15
C ILE A 51 -8.89 -1.94 2.31
N ALA A 52 -9.86 -2.29 3.16
CA ALA A 52 -9.63 -3.19 4.28
C ALA A 52 -9.19 -4.58 3.80
N SER A 53 -9.92 -5.17 2.83
CA SER A 53 -9.59 -6.48 2.26
C SER A 53 -8.21 -6.49 1.61
N SER A 54 -7.90 -5.46 0.80
CA SER A 54 -6.60 -5.38 0.12
C SER A 54 -5.46 -5.20 1.11
N LEU A 55 -5.66 -4.42 2.18
CA LEU A 55 -4.68 -4.24 3.23
C LEU A 55 -4.41 -5.55 3.99
N ASP A 56 -5.45 -6.29 4.32
CA ASP A 56 -5.33 -7.58 5.02
C ASP A 56 -4.59 -8.60 4.14
N GLU A 57 -4.98 -8.75 2.88
CA GLU A 57 -4.31 -9.65 1.92
C GLU A 57 -2.83 -9.31 1.74
N GLN A 58 -2.51 -8.02 1.58
CA GLN A 58 -1.12 -7.57 1.44
C GLN A 58 -0.32 -7.78 2.74
N SER A 59 -0.94 -7.56 3.89
CA SER A 59 -0.31 -7.76 5.20
C SER A 59 0.00 -9.23 5.44
N GLU A 60 -0.93 -10.14 5.17
CA GLU A 60 -0.70 -11.59 5.26
C GLU A 60 0.41 -12.07 4.33
N SER A 61 0.39 -11.59 3.07
CA SER A 61 1.43 -11.88 2.09
C SER A 61 2.81 -11.38 2.54
N ALA A 62 2.86 -10.16 3.10
CA ALA A 62 4.09 -9.56 3.63
C ALA A 62 4.64 -10.36 4.81
N LEU A 63 3.79 -10.78 5.75
CA LEU A 63 4.18 -11.59 6.91
C LEU A 63 4.86 -12.91 6.50
N LEU A 64 4.44 -13.51 5.39
CA LEU A 64 5.06 -14.73 4.88
C LEU A 64 6.31 -14.48 4.04
N ARG A 65 6.30 -13.44 3.19
CA ARG A 65 7.36 -13.19 2.21
C ARG A 65 8.57 -12.51 2.83
N ILE A 66 8.38 -11.54 3.72
CA ILE A 66 9.48 -10.75 4.29
C ILE A 66 10.50 -11.64 5.02
N PRO A 67 10.11 -12.51 5.98
CA PRO A 67 11.09 -13.33 6.69
C PRO A 67 11.85 -14.30 5.78
N ARG A 68 11.17 -14.84 4.75
CA ARG A 68 11.79 -15.72 3.75
C ARG A 68 12.83 -14.96 2.94
N SER A 69 12.48 -13.80 2.40
CA SER A 69 13.41 -12.94 1.66
C SER A 69 14.58 -12.49 2.54
N THR A 70 14.34 -12.14 3.81
CA THR A 70 15.41 -11.81 4.76
C THR A 70 16.38 -12.98 4.96
N ARG A 71 15.86 -14.20 5.13
CA ARG A 71 16.70 -15.40 5.28
C ARG A 71 17.56 -15.66 4.03
N ASP A 72 16.98 -15.50 2.85
CA ASP A 72 17.69 -15.73 1.59
C ASP A 72 18.82 -14.69 1.40
N VAL A 73 18.56 -13.42 1.75
CA VAL A 73 19.59 -12.35 1.74
C VAL A 73 20.73 -12.66 2.72
N VAL A 74 20.41 -13.12 3.94
CA VAL A 74 21.43 -13.50 4.92
C VAL A 74 22.30 -14.65 4.40
N ARG A 75 21.69 -15.69 3.84
CA ARG A 75 22.41 -16.81 3.26
C ARG A 75 23.32 -16.36 2.10
N LEU A 76 22.81 -15.55 1.18
CA LEU A 76 23.61 -15.01 0.08
C LEU A 76 24.82 -14.20 0.56
N ARG A 77 24.64 -13.41 1.61
CA ARG A 77 25.75 -12.67 2.25
C ARG A 77 26.82 -13.62 2.80
N ASP A 78 26.41 -14.69 3.47
CA ASP A 78 27.32 -15.65 4.09
C ASP A 78 28.10 -16.45 3.02
N ASP A 79 27.43 -16.85 1.95
CA ASP A 79 28.03 -17.49 0.78
C ASP A 79 29.07 -16.54 0.12
N ALA A 80 28.72 -15.27 -0.06
CA ALA A 80 29.62 -14.25 -0.62
C ALA A 80 30.85 -13.99 0.28
N CYS A 81 30.65 -13.92 1.60
CA CYS A 81 31.75 -13.75 2.55
C CYS A 81 32.69 -14.96 2.55
N SER A 82 32.13 -16.17 2.48
CA SER A 82 32.90 -17.42 2.40
C SER A 82 33.71 -17.48 1.11
N LEU A 83 33.11 -17.12 -0.02
CA LEU A 83 33.79 -17.04 -1.31
C LEU A 83 34.93 -16.03 -1.29
N ARG A 84 34.70 -14.82 -0.76
CA ARG A 84 35.74 -13.79 -0.60
C ARG A 84 36.94 -14.31 0.19
N SER A 85 36.69 -15.01 1.30
CA SER A 85 37.75 -15.62 2.11
C SER A 85 38.52 -16.68 1.34
N ALA A 86 37.84 -17.58 0.62
CA ALA A 86 38.48 -18.61 -0.19
C ALA A 86 39.38 -18.02 -1.28
N VAL A 87 38.89 -17.00 -2.01
CA VAL A 87 39.67 -16.29 -3.03
C VAL A 87 40.90 -15.62 -2.41
N SER A 88 40.76 -14.98 -1.24
CA SER A 88 41.87 -14.33 -0.54
C SER A 88 42.98 -15.32 -0.19
N VAL A 89 42.62 -16.53 0.27
CA VAL A 89 43.57 -17.60 0.57
C VAL A 89 44.29 -18.07 -0.70
N ILE A 90 43.57 -18.26 -1.81
CA ILE A 90 44.18 -18.65 -3.10
C ILE A 90 45.19 -17.59 -3.55
N LEU A 91 44.81 -16.31 -3.50
CA LEU A 91 45.68 -15.21 -3.88
C LEU A 91 46.94 -15.13 -3.00
N GLN A 92 46.83 -15.42 -1.70
CA GLN A 92 48.00 -15.48 -0.83
C GLN A 92 48.93 -16.65 -1.18
N ARG A 93 48.39 -17.81 -1.55
CA ARG A 93 49.20 -18.96 -1.99
C ARG A 93 49.93 -18.70 -3.30
N LEU A 94 49.34 -17.95 -4.22
CA LEU A 94 49.98 -17.57 -5.49
C LEU A 94 51.10 -16.54 -5.34
N LYS A 95 51.12 -15.79 -4.24
CA LYS A 95 52.18 -14.80 -3.93
C LYS A 95 53.39 -15.40 -3.21
N LYS A 96 53.30 -16.66 -2.77
CA LYS A 96 54.39 -17.41 -2.13
C LYS A 96 55.08 -18.28 -3.17
#